data_AF-A0A9P0Z4R6-F1
#
_entry.id   AF-A0A9P0Z4R6-F1
#
_cell.length_a   1.000
_cell.length_b   1.000
_cell.length_c   1.000
_cell.angle_alpha   90.00
_cell.angle_beta   90.00
_cell.angle_gamma   90.00
#
_symmetry.space_group_name_H-M   'P 1'
#
loop_
_entity.id
_entity.type
_entity.pdbx_description
1 polymer ?
#
loop_
_entity_poly.entity_id
_entity_poly.type
_entity_poly.pdbx_seq_one_letter_code
_entity_poly.pdbx_strand_id
1 'polypeptide(L)'
;MEVGEVIQFYDSDRCFPAWGFGGMTNAGSVSHCFSLNGNPSAPEVQGVEGIMNAYSSAMHNVTLSGPTLFSHVINSAANIAAQSLKNTQNKYFALLIITDGVLTDLQETIDAIVRASDLPVSILVIGVGNADFTQMEILDADNGKRLESSTGRVATRDIVQFIPMREVLAGQISVVQALLEELPGQFLAYTRSRDIKPLNVG
;
A
#
# COMPACT_ATOMS: atom_id res chain seq x y z
N MET A 1 -12.76 13.04 -8.61
CA MET A 1 -12.21 11.78 -9.13
C MET A 1 -11.27 11.25 -8.07
N GLU A 2 -11.67 10.17 -7.43
CA GLU A 2 -10.98 9.61 -6.26
C GLU A 2 -10.02 8.48 -6.67
N VAL A 3 -9.07 8.13 -5.81
CA VAL A 3 -7.99 7.17 -6.06
C VAL A 3 -8.51 5.82 -6.59
N GLY A 4 -9.55 5.29 -5.96
CA GLY A 4 -10.16 4.01 -6.33
C GLY A 4 -10.80 4.02 -7.71
N GLU A 5 -11.27 5.19 -8.18
CA GLU A 5 -11.92 5.29 -9.49
C GLU A 5 -10.95 5.09 -10.64
N VAL A 6 -9.67 5.46 -10.46
CA VAL A 6 -8.63 5.29 -11.48
C VAL A 6 -8.08 3.86 -11.45
N ILE A 7 -7.74 3.35 -10.27
CA ILE A 7 -7.04 2.06 -10.13
C ILE A 7 -7.96 0.88 -10.47
N GLN A 8 -9.27 0.96 -10.18
CA GLN A 8 -10.19 -0.15 -10.45
C GLN A 8 -10.32 -0.53 -11.93
N PHE A 9 -9.93 0.34 -12.86
CA PHE A 9 -9.95 0.02 -14.30
C PHE A 9 -8.79 -0.90 -14.72
N TYR A 10 -7.75 -1.01 -13.89
CA TYR A 10 -6.59 -1.87 -14.13
C TYR A 10 -6.73 -3.25 -13.49
N ASP A 11 -7.80 -3.47 -12.72
CA ASP A 11 -8.15 -4.77 -12.15
C ASP A 11 -9.36 -5.38 -12.87
N SER A 12 -9.16 -6.53 -13.51
CA SER A 12 -10.21 -7.23 -14.25
C SER A 12 -11.28 -7.88 -13.37
N ASP A 13 -10.91 -8.36 -12.18
CA ASP A 13 -11.85 -9.02 -11.26
C ASP A 13 -12.44 -8.02 -10.25
N ARG A 14 -11.76 -6.88 -10.06
CA ARG A 14 -12.16 -5.81 -9.12
C ARG A 14 -12.37 -6.34 -7.71
N CYS A 15 -11.63 -7.37 -7.33
CA CYS A 15 -11.62 -7.93 -5.98
C CYS A 15 -10.40 -7.38 -5.23
N PHE A 16 -10.66 -6.50 -4.28
CA PHE A 16 -9.60 -5.79 -3.57
C PHE A 16 -9.47 -6.31 -2.13
N PRO A 17 -8.30 -6.83 -1.72
CA PRO A 17 -8.01 -7.04 -0.32
C PRO A 17 -8.09 -5.72 0.45
N ALA A 18 -8.85 -5.68 1.54
CA ALA A 18 -9.07 -4.46 2.32
C ALA A 18 -8.80 -4.69 3.81
N TRP A 19 -7.82 -3.98 4.36
CA TRP A 19 -7.42 -4.09 5.76
C TRP A 19 -7.48 -2.77 6.50
N GLY A 20 -7.71 -2.84 7.81
CA GLY A 20 -7.43 -1.78 8.77
C GLY A 20 -6.24 -2.14 9.65
N PHE A 21 -5.65 -1.14 10.29
CA PHE A 21 -4.54 -1.30 11.22
C PHE A 21 -4.65 -0.29 12.38
N GLY A 22 -4.08 -0.62 13.54
CA GLY A 22 -4.17 0.22 14.74
C GLY A 22 -5.56 0.20 15.38
N GLY A 23 -6.32 -0.87 15.23
CA GLY A 23 -7.69 -0.97 15.74
C GLY A 23 -7.84 -2.09 16.78
N MET A 24 -8.56 -1.84 17.86
CA MET A 24 -8.97 -2.89 18.79
C MET A 24 -10.23 -3.57 18.27
N THR A 25 -10.07 -4.84 17.89
CA THR A 25 -11.17 -5.68 17.41
C THR A 25 -11.94 -6.28 18.59
N ASN A 26 -13.08 -6.91 18.32
CA ASN A 26 -13.88 -7.64 19.32
C ASN A 26 -13.10 -8.76 20.06
N ALA A 27 -11.90 -9.13 19.59
CA ALA A 27 -11.00 -10.05 20.29
C ALA A 27 -10.33 -9.42 21.53
N GLY A 28 -10.47 -8.10 21.76
CA GLY A 28 -9.94 -7.41 22.93
C GLY A 28 -8.45 -7.05 22.85
N SER A 29 -7.81 -7.27 21.70
CA SER A 29 -6.43 -6.85 21.43
C SER A 29 -6.36 -5.92 20.22
N VAL A 30 -5.34 -5.06 20.21
CA VAL A 30 -5.03 -4.19 19.07
C VAL A 30 -4.50 -5.04 17.93
N SER A 31 -5.11 -4.91 16.75
CA SER A 31 -4.64 -5.48 15.51
C SER A 31 -4.06 -4.39 14.60
N HIS A 32 -2.88 -4.67 14.07
CA HIS A 32 -2.21 -3.84 13.07
C HIS A 32 -2.40 -4.38 11.63
N CYS A 33 -3.25 -5.38 11.44
CA CYS A 33 -3.73 -5.83 10.14
C CYS A 33 -4.97 -6.71 10.34
N PHE A 34 -6.17 -6.15 10.22
CA PHE A 34 -7.45 -6.87 10.29
C PHE A 34 -8.26 -6.65 9.02
N SER A 35 -8.97 -7.68 8.54
CA SER A 35 -9.84 -7.54 7.36
C SER A 35 -11.00 -6.60 7.66
N LEU A 36 -11.21 -5.58 6.82
CA LEU A 36 -12.32 -4.63 6.99
C LEU A 36 -13.69 -5.30 6.85
N ASN A 37 -13.78 -6.36 6.05
CA ASN A 37 -15.01 -7.14 5.89
C ASN A 37 -15.29 -8.11 7.06
N GLY A 38 -14.42 -8.15 8.08
CA GLY A 38 -14.55 -9.03 9.24
C GLY A 38 -14.20 -10.50 8.99
N ASN A 39 -13.73 -10.87 7.79
CA ASN A 39 -13.31 -12.23 7.44
C ASN A 39 -11.79 -12.31 7.20
N PRO A 40 -10.99 -12.79 8.18
CA PRO A 40 -9.55 -12.95 8.03
C PRO A 40 -9.13 -13.94 6.94
N SER A 41 -9.97 -14.92 6.61
CA SER A 41 -9.67 -15.94 5.60
C SER A 41 -9.93 -15.48 4.16
N ALA A 42 -10.71 -14.42 3.98
CA ALA A 42 -11.01 -13.85 2.67
C ALA A 42 -11.16 -12.32 2.82
N PRO A 43 -10.05 -11.55 2.81
CA PRO A 43 -10.07 -10.10 3.04
C PRO A 43 -10.60 -9.28 1.85
N GLU A 44 -10.93 -9.94 0.75
CA GLU A 44 -11.33 -9.30 -0.51
C GLU A 44 -12.76 -8.73 -0.44
N VAL A 45 -12.95 -7.61 -1.11
CA VAL A 45 -14.25 -6.94 -1.31
C VAL A 45 -14.43 -6.56 -2.78
N GLN A 46 -15.67 -6.47 -3.23
CA GLN A 46 -15.99 -6.19 -4.63
C GLN A 46 -16.05 -4.68 -4.90
N GLY A 47 -15.13 -4.19 -5.74
CA GLY A 47 -15.14 -2.81 -6.20
C GLY A 47 -14.81 -1.77 -5.13
N VAL A 48 -14.73 -0.51 -5.53
CA VAL A 48 -14.53 0.63 -4.61
C VAL A 48 -15.69 0.73 -3.61
N GLU A 49 -16.93 0.47 -4.07
CA GLU A 49 -18.11 0.46 -3.20
C GLU A 49 -18.00 -0.60 -2.09
N GLY A 50 -17.45 -1.79 -2.40
CA GLY A 50 -17.18 -2.82 -1.40
C GLY A 50 -16.17 -2.38 -0.36
N ILE A 51 -15.14 -1.63 -0.75
CA ILE A 51 -14.16 -1.03 0.18
C ILE A 51 -14.87 -0.04 1.10
N MET A 52 -15.68 0.87 0.55
CA MET A 52 -16.40 1.88 1.33
C MET A 52 -17.38 1.27 2.33
N ASN A 53 -18.11 0.22 1.91
CA ASN A 53 -19.04 -0.51 2.77
C ASN A 53 -18.30 -1.25 3.90
N ALA A 54 -17.19 -1.92 3.58
CA ALA A 54 -16.38 -2.61 4.57
C ALA A 54 -15.74 -1.64 5.56
N TYR A 55 -15.23 -0.50 5.10
CA TYR A 55 -14.71 0.58 5.94
C TYR A 55 -15.77 1.11 6.89
N SER A 56 -16.97 1.45 6.38
CA SER A 56 -18.08 1.94 7.21
C SER A 56 -18.49 0.92 8.27
N SER A 57 -18.59 -0.36 7.89
CA SER A 57 -18.88 -1.45 8.82
C SER A 57 -17.80 -1.61 9.89
N ALA A 58 -16.53 -1.58 9.51
CA ALA A 58 -15.41 -1.70 10.45
C ALA A 58 -15.40 -0.58 11.50
N MET A 59 -15.75 0.66 11.12
CA MET A 59 -15.81 1.78 12.07
C MET A 59 -16.87 1.67 13.16
N HIS A 60 -17.89 0.83 12.96
CA HIS A 60 -18.87 0.53 14.01
C HIS A 60 -18.44 -0.64 14.92
N ASN A 61 -17.49 -1.47 14.46
CA ASN A 61 -17.13 -2.74 15.09
C ASN A 61 -15.70 -2.77 15.64
N VAL A 62 -14.92 -1.71 15.40
CA VAL A 62 -13.52 -1.59 15.82
C VAL A 62 -13.33 -0.26 16.53
N THR A 63 -12.69 -0.32 17.70
CA THR A 63 -12.29 0.88 18.43
C THR A 63 -10.93 1.34 17.91
N LEU A 64 -10.84 2.57 17.41
CA LEU A 64 -9.57 3.16 16.97
C LEU A 64 -8.56 3.18 18.13
N SER A 65 -7.32 2.80 17.83
CA SER A 65 -6.23 2.69 18.79
C SER A 65 -4.91 3.06 18.12
N GLY A 66 -3.79 2.73 18.76
CA GLY A 66 -2.45 2.91 18.22
C GLY A 66 -1.51 1.84 18.76
N PRO A 67 -0.23 1.88 18.38
CA PRO A 67 0.42 2.86 17.51
C PRO A 67 0.13 2.69 16.00
N THR A 68 0.59 3.64 15.18
CA THR A 68 0.54 3.58 13.71
C THR A 68 1.70 2.73 13.20
N LEU A 69 1.41 1.49 12.81
CA LEU A 69 2.40 0.50 12.37
C LEU A 69 2.15 0.04 10.93
N PHE A 70 3.05 0.33 10.00
CA PHE A 70 2.87 -0.04 8.58
C PHE A 70 3.44 -1.41 8.24
N SER A 71 4.44 -1.88 9.00
CA SER A 71 5.13 -3.13 8.69
C SER A 71 4.19 -4.33 8.51
N HIS A 72 3.11 -4.39 9.29
CA HIS A 72 2.11 -5.47 9.23
C HIS A 72 1.32 -5.51 7.92
N VAL A 73 0.80 -4.37 7.46
CA VAL A 73 0.03 -4.29 6.21
C VAL A 73 0.93 -4.47 4.99
N ILE A 74 2.17 -3.93 5.03
CA ILE A 74 3.16 -4.13 3.97
C ILE A 74 3.55 -5.61 3.85
N ASN A 75 3.82 -6.28 4.98
CA ASN A 75 4.12 -7.72 4.96
C ASN A 75 2.94 -8.55 4.42
N SER A 76 1.70 -8.14 4.71
CA SER A 76 0.50 -8.82 4.20
C SER A 76 0.36 -8.69 2.68
N ALA A 77 0.56 -7.48 2.15
CA ALA A 77 0.59 -7.24 0.70
C ALA A 77 1.75 -7.97 0.01
N ALA A 78 2.95 -7.94 0.62
CA ALA A 78 4.11 -8.67 0.13
C ALA A 78 3.84 -10.20 0.07
N ASN A 79 3.18 -10.76 1.08
CA ASN A 79 2.80 -12.18 1.08
C ASN A 79 1.85 -12.52 -0.08
N ILE A 80 0.86 -11.69 -0.36
CA ILE A 80 -0.06 -11.87 -1.50
C ILE A 80 0.72 -11.77 -2.83
N ALA A 81 1.57 -10.76 -3.00
CA ALA A 81 2.38 -10.59 -4.19
C ALA A 81 3.33 -11.78 -4.42
N ALA A 82 3.96 -12.28 -3.35
CA ALA A 82 4.83 -13.46 -3.41
C ALA A 82 4.07 -14.75 -3.76
N GLN A 83 2.85 -14.93 -3.27
CA GLN A 83 2.00 -16.07 -3.61
C GLN A 83 1.52 -16.01 -5.07
N SER A 84 1.13 -14.83 -5.56
CA SER A 84 0.77 -14.60 -6.95
C SER A 84 1.89 -15.02 -7.91
N LEU A 85 3.16 -14.68 -7.58
CA LEU A 85 4.31 -15.11 -8.36
C LEU A 85 4.47 -16.63 -8.42
N LYS A 86 4.28 -17.33 -7.29
CA LYS A 86 4.38 -18.80 -7.24
C LYS A 86 3.30 -19.48 -8.08
N ASN A 87 2.11 -18.88 -8.13
CA ASN A 87 0.98 -19.37 -8.92
C ASN A 87 1.05 -18.95 -10.40
N THR A 88 2.17 -18.37 -10.86
CA THR A 88 2.39 -17.89 -12.23
C THR A 88 1.31 -16.90 -12.69
N GLN A 89 0.75 -16.15 -11.74
CA GLN A 89 -0.16 -15.05 -12.05
C GLN A 89 0.67 -13.80 -12.33
N ASN A 90 0.55 -13.26 -13.53
CA ASN A 90 1.17 -11.99 -13.95
C ASN A 90 0.40 -10.78 -13.37
N LYS A 91 0.14 -10.77 -12.06
CA LYS A 91 -0.46 -9.63 -11.36
C LYS A 91 0.63 -8.73 -10.81
N TYR A 92 0.41 -7.42 -10.90
CA TYR A 92 1.18 -6.39 -10.21
C TYR A 92 0.25 -5.67 -9.25
N PHE A 93 0.67 -5.52 -8.00
CA PHE A 93 -0.15 -5.04 -6.91
C PHE A 93 0.18 -3.58 -6.58
N ALA A 94 -0.83 -2.80 -6.25
CA ALA A 94 -0.67 -1.47 -5.68
C ALA A 94 -1.31 -1.48 -4.28
N LEU A 95 -0.50 -1.36 -3.24
CA LEU A 95 -0.96 -1.21 -1.86
C LEU A 95 -1.19 0.27 -1.59
N LEU A 96 -2.44 0.66 -1.32
CA LEU A 96 -2.78 2.00 -0.87
C LEU A 96 -2.89 2.03 0.67
N ILE A 97 -2.07 2.83 1.34
CA ILE A 97 -2.11 3.07 2.78
C ILE A 97 -2.59 4.50 3.01
N ILE A 98 -3.66 4.67 3.79
CA ILE A 98 -4.17 5.99 4.20
C ILE A 98 -3.93 6.13 5.71
N THR A 99 -3.27 7.22 6.12
CA THR A 99 -2.95 7.49 7.54
C THR A 99 -3.14 8.97 7.86
N ASP A 100 -3.54 9.26 9.09
CA ASP A 100 -3.54 10.61 9.67
C ASP A 100 -2.43 10.82 10.72
N GLY A 101 -1.66 9.76 11.02
CA GLY A 101 -0.70 9.72 12.12
C GLY A 101 0.74 9.47 11.67
N VAL A 102 1.65 9.72 12.61
CA VAL A 102 3.10 9.53 12.49
C VAL A 102 3.47 8.06 12.64
N LEU A 103 4.40 7.57 11.81
CA LEU A 103 4.83 6.18 11.81
C LEU A 103 5.65 5.85 13.07
N THR A 104 5.30 4.79 13.78
CA THR A 104 6.01 4.41 15.01
C THR A 104 7.09 3.35 14.77
N ASP A 105 6.91 2.47 13.78
CA ASP A 105 7.82 1.37 13.44
C ASP A 105 8.63 1.66 12.16
N LEU A 106 9.36 2.77 12.14
CA LEU A 106 10.11 3.20 10.94
C LEU A 106 11.09 2.12 10.46
N GLN A 107 11.88 1.50 11.35
CA GLN A 107 12.88 0.51 10.94
C GLN A 107 12.24 -0.79 10.44
N GLU A 108 11.19 -1.28 11.11
CA GLU A 108 10.47 -2.49 10.69
C GLU A 108 9.71 -2.27 9.37
N THR A 109 9.22 -1.04 9.16
CA THR A 109 8.61 -0.61 7.90
C THR A 109 9.65 -0.58 6.79
N ILE A 110 10.83 0.01 7.02
CA ILE A 110 11.95 -0.03 6.08
C ILE A 110 12.33 -1.47 5.74
N ASP A 111 12.46 -2.34 6.75
CA ASP A 111 12.80 -3.74 6.54
C ASP A 111 11.74 -4.47 5.70
N ALA A 112 10.44 -4.16 5.91
CA ALA A 112 9.34 -4.70 5.12
C ALA A 112 9.36 -4.20 3.67
N ILE A 113 9.63 -2.91 3.44
CA ILE A 113 9.76 -2.32 2.11
C ILE A 113 10.95 -2.94 1.35
N VAL A 114 12.11 -3.04 1.99
CA VAL A 114 13.30 -3.67 1.39
C VAL A 114 13.02 -5.11 0.99
N ARG A 115 12.32 -5.89 1.83
CA ARG A 115 11.88 -7.26 1.47
C ARG A 115 10.88 -7.26 0.31
N ALA A 116 9.94 -6.32 0.29
CA ALA A 116 8.91 -6.22 -0.74
C ALA A 116 9.47 -5.73 -2.09
N SER A 117 10.64 -5.07 -2.11
CA SER A 117 11.22 -4.48 -3.32
C SER A 117 11.45 -5.47 -4.47
N ASP A 118 11.63 -6.76 -4.18
CA ASP A 118 11.78 -7.80 -5.21
C ASP A 118 10.46 -8.31 -5.80
N LEU A 119 9.33 -8.01 -5.16
CA LEU A 119 8.01 -8.56 -5.48
C LEU A 119 7.26 -7.62 -6.45
N PRO A 120 6.20 -8.06 -7.16
CA PRO A 120 5.44 -7.21 -8.07
C PRO A 120 4.47 -6.30 -7.28
N VAL A 121 5.00 -5.38 -6.49
CA VAL A 121 4.21 -4.49 -5.63
C VAL A 121 4.75 -3.06 -5.61
N SER A 122 3.85 -2.08 -5.65
CA SER A 122 4.07 -0.67 -5.31
C SER A 122 3.27 -0.31 -4.07
N ILE A 123 3.73 0.66 -3.30
CA ILE A 123 3.12 1.12 -2.05
C ILE A 123 2.87 2.62 -2.18
N LEU A 124 1.62 3.04 -2.11
CA LEU A 124 1.22 4.44 -2.13
C LEU A 124 0.75 4.81 -0.73
N VAL A 125 1.39 5.80 -0.13
CA VAL A 125 1.05 6.31 1.21
C VAL A 125 0.38 7.66 1.06
N ILE A 126 -0.87 7.78 1.48
CA ILE A 126 -1.62 9.03 1.52
C ILE A 126 -1.73 9.52 2.95
N GLY A 127 -1.09 10.66 3.22
CA GLY A 127 -1.19 11.36 4.50
C GLY A 127 -2.38 12.32 4.52
N VAL A 128 -3.35 12.11 5.42
CA VAL A 128 -4.50 13.00 5.61
C VAL A 128 -4.34 13.82 6.90
N GLY A 129 -4.91 15.03 6.93
CA GLY A 129 -4.78 15.92 8.08
C GLY A 129 -3.43 16.64 8.18
N ASN A 130 -3.08 17.05 9.39
CA ASN A 130 -2.00 18.01 9.68
C ASN A 130 -0.84 17.42 10.50
N ALA A 131 -0.68 16.10 10.52
CA ALA A 131 0.45 15.47 11.19
C ALA A 131 1.79 15.78 10.49
N ASP A 132 2.89 15.57 11.22
CA ASP A 132 4.24 15.62 10.69
C ASP A 132 4.52 14.34 9.87
N PHE A 133 4.69 14.50 8.57
CA PHE A 133 4.93 13.41 7.63
C PHE A 133 6.40 13.28 7.22
N THR A 134 7.34 13.89 7.94
CA THR A 134 8.78 13.83 7.64
C THR A 134 9.28 12.38 7.49
N GLN A 135 8.75 11.43 8.28
CA GLN A 135 9.12 10.03 8.16
C GLN A 135 8.61 9.37 6.88
N MET A 136 7.47 9.82 6.33
CA MET A 136 6.93 9.29 5.09
C MET A 136 7.76 9.78 3.90
N GLU A 137 8.28 11.00 3.94
CA GLU A 137 9.25 11.52 2.96
C GLU A 137 10.58 10.74 2.98
N ILE A 138 10.96 10.16 4.13
CA ILE A 138 12.12 9.25 4.21
C ILE A 138 11.83 7.94 3.46
N LEU A 139 10.61 7.41 3.59
CA LEU A 139 10.20 6.16 2.93
C LEU A 139 10.11 6.31 1.41
N ASP A 140 9.74 7.49 0.93
CA ASP A 140 9.58 7.86 -0.47
C ASP A 140 10.89 7.74 -1.29
N ALA A 141 12.05 7.78 -0.62
CA ALA A 141 13.37 7.55 -1.22
C ALA A 141 13.79 8.44 -2.42
N ASP A 142 12.96 9.42 -2.80
CA ASP A 142 13.13 10.37 -3.90
C ASP A 142 14.39 11.24 -3.80
N ASN A 143 14.95 11.36 -2.60
CA ASN A 143 16.22 12.04 -2.32
C ASN A 143 17.46 11.26 -2.82
N GLY A 144 17.28 10.23 -3.65
CA GLY A 144 18.34 9.43 -4.26
C GLY A 144 19.01 8.43 -3.31
N LYS A 145 18.50 8.29 -2.08
CA LYS A 145 19.00 7.33 -1.09
C LYS A 145 18.08 6.12 -1.06
N ARG A 146 18.57 4.99 -1.57
CA ARG A 146 17.86 3.72 -1.46
C ARG A 146 17.73 3.32 0.01
N LEU A 147 16.57 2.78 0.36
CA LEU A 147 16.32 2.24 1.68
C LEU A 147 17.25 1.07 1.99
N GLU A 148 17.82 1.08 3.18
CA GLU A 148 18.69 0.04 3.73
C GLU A 148 18.04 -0.56 4.97
N SER A 149 17.84 -1.87 4.95
CA SER A 149 17.29 -2.62 6.09
C SER A 149 18.29 -2.76 7.23
N SER A 150 17.79 -3.16 8.40
CA SER A 150 18.57 -3.44 9.60
C SER A 150 19.69 -4.47 9.41
N THR A 151 19.60 -5.33 8.38
CA THR A 151 20.61 -6.33 8.04
C THR A 151 21.64 -5.84 7.01
N GLY A 152 21.62 -4.55 6.64
CA GLY A 152 22.49 -3.96 5.61
C GLY A 152 22.06 -4.28 4.17
N ARG A 153 20.89 -4.89 3.97
CA ARG A 153 20.35 -5.15 2.62
C ARG A 153 19.71 -3.87 2.08
N VAL A 154 20.06 -3.50 0.86
CA VAL A 154 19.51 -2.35 0.14
C VAL A 154 18.33 -2.76 -0.75
N ALA A 155 17.29 -1.93 -0.82
CA ALA A 155 16.16 -2.13 -1.73
C ALA A 155 16.61 -2.26 -3.20
N THR A 156 16.05 -3.23 -3.92
CA THR A 156 16.45 -3.51 -5.32
C THR A 156 15.95 -2.44 -6.28
N ARG A 157 14.79 -1.87 -6.00
CA ARG A 157 14.14 -0.77 -6.72
C ARG A 157 13.34 0.07 -5.73
N ASP A 158 12.99 1.27 -6.17
CA ASP A 158 12.01 2.09 -5.47
C ASP A 158 10.59 1.54 -5.67
N ILE A 159 9.80 1.55 -4.61
CA ILE A 159 8.43 1.02 -4.58
C ILE A 159 7.47 1.86 -3.76
N VAL A 160 7.93 2.93 -3.09
CA VAL A 160 7.08 3.73 -2.21
C VAL A 160 6.84 5.06 -2.88
N GLN A 161 5.61 5.55 -2.81
CA GLN A 161 5.27 6.91 -3.17
C GLN A 161 4.48 7.56 -2.04
N PHE A 162 4.90 8.72 -1.55
CA PHE A 162 4.20 9.47 -0.51
C PHE A 162 3.45 10.69 -1.08
N ILE A 163 2.18 10.84 -0.68
CA ILE A 163 1.31 11.92 -1.13
C ILE A 163 0.62 12.57 0.08
N PRO A 164 0.98 13.81 0.43
CA PRO A 164 0.24 14.58 1.43
C PRO A 164 -1.07 15.11 0.82
N MET A 165 -2.22 14.58 1.27
CA MET A 165 -3.55 14.91 0.72
C MET A 165 -3.88 16.42 0.84
N ARG A 166 -3.30 17.12 1.81
CA ARG A 166 -3.43 18.58 1.96
C ARG A 166 -2.97 19.36 0.73
N GLU A 167 -1.95 18.89 0.01
CA GLU A 167 -1.41 19.56 -1.19
C GLU A 167 -2.32 19.33 -2.40
N VAL A 168 -2.90 18.13 -2.48
CA VAL A 168 -3.92 17.78 -3.47
C VAL A 168 -5.18 18.63 -3.27
N LEU A 169 -5.65 18.76 -2.03
CA LEU A 169 -6.81 19.59 -1.69
C LEU A 169 -6.56 21.09 -1.87
N ALA A 170 -5.32 21.55 -1.69
CA ALA A 170 -4.91 22.92 -2.01
C ALA A 170 -4.82 23.20 -3.52
N GLY A 171 -5.01 22.18 -4.37
CA GLY A 171 -4.93 22.30 -5.82
C GLY A 171 -3.50 22.43 -6.36
N GLN A 172 -2.49 22.11 -5.55
CA GLN A 172 -1.09 22.16 -5.96
C GLN A 172 -0.72 20.97 -6.86
N ILE A 173 -1.36 19.82 -6.62
CA ILE A 173 -1.15 18.57 -7.38
C ILE A 173 -2.53 17.97 -7.69
N SER A 174 -2.73 17.43 -8.90
CA SER A 174 -3.95 16.69 -9.19
C SER A 174 -3.90 15.29 -8.59
N VAL A 175 -5.04 14.74 -8.15
CA VAL A 175 -5.14 13.36 -7.61
C VAL A 175 -4.53 12.34 -8.57
N VAL A 176 -4.78 12.51 -9.87
CA VAL A 176 -4.29 11.59 -10.92
C VAL A 176 -2.78 11.68 -11.07
N GLN A 177 -2.25 12.89 -11.09
CA GLN A 177 -0.81 13.11 -11.17
C GLN A 177 -0.13 12.49 -9.95
N ALA A 178 -0.63 12.79 -8.75
CA ALA A 178 -0.08 12.24 -7.52
C ALA A 178 -0.07 10.70 -7.54
N LEU A 179 -1.09 10.03 -8.07
CA LEU A 179 -1.15 8.56 -8.11
C LEU A 179 -0.36 7.90 -9.24
N LEU A 180 -0.22 8.56 -10.38
CA LEU A 180 0.34 7.98 -11.60
C LEU A 180 1.74 8.51 -11.93
N GLU A 181 2.30 9.38 -11.09
CA GLU A 181 3.64 9.93 -11.28
C GLU A 181 4.70 8.82 -11.23
N GLU A 182 4.67 7.95 -10.23
CA GLU A 182 5.70 6.91 -10.08
C GLU A 182 5.25 5.50 -10.41
N LEU A 183 3.99 5.15 -10.15
CA LEU A 183 3.50 3.78 -10.27
C LEU A 183 3.84 3.13 -11.64
N PRO A 184 3.68 3.82 -12.79
CA PRO A 184 4.11 3.28 -14.09
C PRO A 184 5.62 3.04 -14.18
N GLY A 185 6.43 3.94 -13.62
CA GLY A 185 7.89 3.82 -13.57
C GLY A 185 8.33 2.64 -12.70
N GLN A 186 7.73 2.49 -11.52
CA GLN A 186 7.98 1.39 -10.59
C GLN A 186 7.58 0.03 -11.20
N PHE A 187 6.44 -0.03 -11.91
CA PHE A 187 6.02 -1.21 -12.67
C PHE A 187 7.03 -1.59 -13.77
N LEU A 188 7.49 -0.60 -14.55
CA LEU A 188 8.49 -0.84 -15.60
C LEU A 188 9.84 -1.26 -15.02
N ALA A 189 10.26 -0.70 -13.89
CA ALA A 189 11.47 -1.11 -13.19
C ALA A 189 11.39 -2.59 -12.79
N TYR A 190 10.25 -3.02 -12.24
CA TYR A 190 10.01 -4.41 -11.90
C TYR A 190 10.07 -5.33 -13.13
N THR A 191 9.29 -5.05 -14.17
CA THR A 191 9.20 -5.92 -15.35
C THR A 191 10.52 -6.05 -16.09
N ARG A 192 11.27 -4.95 -16.24
CA ARG A 192 12.61 -4.94 -16.86
C ARG A 192 13.62 -5.74 -16.05
N SER A 193 13.61 -5.61 -14.72
CA SER A 193 14.53 -6.36 -13.84
C SER A 193 14.34 -7.88 -13.91
N ARG A 194 13.16 -8.32 -14.37
CA ARG A 194 12.73 -9.73 -14.43
C ARG A 194 12.66 -10.28 -15.86
N ASP A 195 13.07 -9.50 -16.86
CA ASP A 195 12.93 -9.80 -18.30
C ASP A 195 11.50 -10.24 -18.69
N ILE A 196 10.49 -9.65 -18.04
CA ILE A 196 9.08 -9.91 -18.35
C ILE A 196 8.74 -9.14 -19.62
N LYS A 197 8.47 -9.88 -20.69
CA LYS A 197 8.07 -9.30 -21.98
C LYS A 197 6.56 -9.06 -22.00
N PRO A 198 6.10 -7.99 -22.69
CA PRO A 198 4.69 -7.84 -22.98
C PRO A 198 4.17 -9.11 -23.65
N LEU A 199 3.00 -9.61 -23.23
CA LEU A 199 2.30 -10.62 -24.00
C LEU A 199 2.02 -9.99 -25.37
N ASN A 200 2.43 -10.66 -26.46
CA ASN A 200 2.15 -10.18 -27.80
C ASN A 200 0.64 -9.99 -27.94
N VAL A 201 0.19 -8.74 -27.92
CA VAL A 201 -1.17 -8.37 -28.30
C VAL A 201 -1.15 -8.37 -29.82
N GLY A 202 -1.49 -9.53 -30.39
CA GLY A 202 -1.73 -9.70 -31.82
C GLY A 202 -3.04 -9.06 -32.26
#